data_AF-N1WQX8-F1
#
_entry.id   AF-N1WQX8-F1
#
_cell.length_a   1.000
_cell.length_b   1.000
_cell.length_c   1.000
_cell.angle_alpha   90.00
_cell.angle_beta   90.00
_cell.angle_gamma   90.00
#
_symmetry.space_group_name_H-M   'P 1'
#
loop_
_entity.id
_entity.type
_entity.pdbx_description
1 polymer ?
#
loop_
_entity_poly.entity_id
_entity_poly.type
_entity_poly.pdbx_seq_one_letter_code
_entity_poly.pdbx_strand_id
1 'polypeptide(L)'
;MYLFSFIPVPTFIMSSEIHRFFYSQPEIRRERMLALRSWIVESFPEILESMQSQIPSYHLNENWIAIGFQKNNLSIYLCQSGSLKTIRNKFPSLVDDKARMNFADKEPFPWREVESSIRLILKSKTKSDGKKKSSKRNVRSS
;
A
#
# COMPACT_ATOMS: atom_id res chain seq x y z
N MET A 1 -32.00 5.30 -18.06
CA MET A 1 -31.01 4.27 -17.70
C MET A 1 -29.62 4.88 -17.91
N TYR A 2 -28.93 5.27 -16.84
CA TYR A 2 -27.57 5.82 -16.95
C TYR A 2 -26.59 4.65 -17.01
N LEU A 3 -26.14 4.36 -18.22
CA LEU A 3 -25.00 3.48 -18.47
C LEU A 3 -23.76 4.27 -18.02
N PHE A 4 -23.31 4.09 -16.78
CA PHE A 4 -22.00 4.58 -16.37
C PHE A 4 -20.95 3.81 -17.15
N SER A 5 -20.56 4.35 -18.29
CA SER A 5 -19.32 4.01 -18.97
C SER A 5 -18.20 4.16 -17.95
N PHE A 6 -17.62 3.04 -17.53
CA PHE A 6 -16.32 2.95 -16.89
C PHE A 6 -15.29 3.53 -17.87
N ILE A 7 -15.20 4.86 -17.92
CA ILE A 7 -14.04 5.51 -18.52
C ILE A 7 -12.93 5.27 -17.49
N PRO A 8 -11.88 4.48 -17.80
CA PRO A 8 -10.75 4.39 -16.91
C PRO A 8 -10.21 5.81 -16.76
N VAL A 9 -10.37 6.38 -15.57
CA VAL A 9 -9.74 7.66 -15.23
C VAL A 9 -8.26 7.45 -15.50
N PRO A 10 -7.61 8.27 -16.36
CA PRO A 10 -6.20 8.09 -16.62
C PRO A 10 -5.48 8.14 -15.27
N THR A 11 -4.86 7.03 -14.89
CA THR A 11 -4.10 6.83 -13.64
C THR A 11 -2.87 7.75 -13.53
N PHE A 12 -2.72 8.67 -14.48
CA PHE A 12 -1.67 9.66 -14.58
C PHE A 12 -1.90 10.90 -13.69
N ILE A 13 -3.14 11.21 -13.30
CA ILE A 13 -3.40 12.42 -12.50
C ILE A 13 -3.03 12.15 -11.03
N MET A 14 -1.87 12.65 -10.62
CA MET A 14 -1.42 12.69 -9.22
C MET A 14 -2.10 13.87 -8.49
N SER A 15 -2.57 13.66 -7.26
CA SER A 15 -3.12 14.75 -6.46
C SER A 15 -2.05 15.79 -6.11
N SER A 16 -2.46 17.04 -5.90
CA SER A 16 -1.54 18.12 -5.51
C SER A 16 -0.83 17.84 -4.17
N GLU A 17 -1.50 17.15 -3.25
CA GLU A 17 -0.94 16.74 -1.96
C GLU A 17 0.19 15.72 -2.12
N ILE A 18 -0.03 14.67 -2.91
CA ILE A 18 0.97 13.63 -3.18
C ILE A 18 2.14 14.23 -3.98
N HIS A 19 1.83 15.08 -4.95
CA HIS A 19 2.86 15.81 -5.70
C HIS A 19 3.73 16.64 -4.75
N ARG A 20 3.14 17.47 -3.89
CA ARG A 20 3.89 18.25 -2.92
C ARG A 20 4.71 17.36 -1.97
N PHE A 21 4.14 16.24 -1.54
CA PHE A 21 4.83 15.29 -0.67
C PHE A 21 6.09 14.73 -1.34
N PHE A 22 6.01 14.21 -2.56
CA PHE A 22 7.18 13.67 -3.27
C PHE A 22 8.21 14.74 -3.64
N TYR A 23 7.77 15.90 -4.12
CA TYR A 23 8.69 16.96 -4.54
C TYR A 23 9.35 17.71 -3.37
N SER A 24 8.85 17.52 -2.14
CA SER A 24 9.54 17.98 -0.92
C SER A 24 10.75 17.11 -0.52
N GLN A 25 10.91 15.93 -1.12
CA GLN A 25 11.97 14.99 -0.76
C GLN A 25 13.28 15.28 -1.50
N PRO A 26 14.43 14.87 -0.93
CA PRO A 26 15.70 14.86 -1.64
C PRO A 26 15.62 14.09 -2.97
N GLU A 27 16.40 14.51 -3.96
CA GLU A 27 16.34 14.04 -5.35
C GLU A 27 16.30 12.51 -5.48
N ILE A 28 17.28 11.81 -4.91
CA ILE A 28 17.35 10.33 -4.98
C ILE A 28 16.10 9.64 -4.42
N ARG A 29 15.50 10.19 -3.36
CA ARG A 29 14.30 9.63 -2.74
C ARG A 29 13.05 9.95 -3.55
N ARG A 30 12.95 11.19 -4.02
CA ARG A 30 11.88 11.64 -4.91
C ARG A 30 11.82 10.77 -6.17
N GLU A 31 12.96 10.50 -6.80
CA GLU A 31 13.05 9.61 -7.97
C GLU A 31 12.52 8.21 -7.66
N ARG A 32 12.96 7.60 -6.55
CA ARG A 32 12.48 6.29 -6.13
C ARG A 32 10.97 6.29 -5.83
N MET A 33 10.47 7.31 -5.15
CA MET A 33 9.04 7.45 -4.84
C MET A 33 8.19 7.58 -6.11
N LEU A 34 8.63 8.41 -7.06
CA LEU A 34 7.95 8.60 -8.34
C LEU A 34 7.95 7.33 -9.18
N ALA A 35 9.10 6.67 -9.32
CA ALA A 35 9.21 5.41 -10.06
C ALA A 35 8.35 4.30 -9.42
N LEU A 36 8.34 4.21 -8.08
CA LEU A 36 7.51 3.25 -7.38
C LEU A 36 6.01 3.53 -7.57
N ARG A 37 5.59 4.79 -7.46
CA ARG A 37 4.21 5.19 -7.74
C ARG A 37 3.80 4.81 -9.16
N SER A 38 4.59 5.22 -10.17
CA SER A 38 4.29 4.93 -11.58
C SER A 38 4.09 3.44 -11.80
N TRP A 39 5.02 2.62 -11.30
CA TRP A 39 4.92 1.17 -11.39
C TRP A 39 3.67 0.61 -10.66
N ILE A 40 3.30 1.15 -9.48
CA ILE A 40 2.10 0.73 -8.76
C ILE A 40 0.84 1.02 -9.60
N VAL A 41 0.67 2.25 -10.06
CA VAL A 41 -0.56 2.66 -10.77
C VAL A 41 -0.68 2.00 -12.15
N GLU A 42 0.44 1.65 -12.78
CA GLU A 42 0.48 0.85 -14.02
C GLU A 42 0.20 -0.64 -13.76
N SER A 43 0.76 -1.21 -12.68
CA SER A 43 0.60 -2.63 -12.35
C SER A 43 -0.78 -2.97 -11.77
N PHE A 44 -1.48 -1.99 -11.21
CA PHE A 44 -2.77 -2.14 -10.54
C PHE A 44 -3.76 -1.05 -10.98
N PRO A 45 -4.39 -1.18 -12.15
CA PRO A 45 -5.27 -0.14 -12.69
C PRO A 45 -6.48 0.22 -11.81
N GLU A 46 -6.90 -0.70 -10.93
CA GLU A 46 -8.01 -0.52 -10.00
C GLU A 46 -7.58 0.08 -8.65
N ILE A 47 -6.29 0.43 -8.49
CA ILE A 47 -5.78 0.91 -7.21
C ILE A 47 -6.28 2.31 -6.90
N LEU A 48 -6.73 2.50 -5.67
CA LEU A 48 -7.15 3.80 -5.16
C LEU A 48 -5.96 4.49 -4.49
N GLU A 49 -5.49 5.55 -5.12
CA GLU A 49 -4.47 6.44 -4.57
C GLU A 49 -5.15 7.52 -3.68
N SER A 50 -4.61 7.72 -2.49
CA SER A 50 -5.12 8.71 -1.52
C SER A 50 -4.01 9.21 -0.60
N MET A 51 -4.26 10.30 0.11
CA MET A 51 -3.39 10.78 1.19
C MET A 51 -4.00 10.36 2.53
N GLN A 52 -3.33 9.47 3.28
CA GLN A 52 -3.79 9.04 4.61
C GLN A 52 -2.72 9.34 5.64
N SER A 53 -3.10 9.98 6.74
CA SER A 53 -2.16 10.41 7.79
C SER A 53 -0.96 11.19 7.23
N GLN A 54 -1.20 12.04 6.22
CA GLN A 54 -0.17 12.82 5.52
C GLN A 54 0.87 11.98 4.73
N ILE A 55 0.52 10.74 4.37
CA ILE A 55 1.37 9.84 3.59
C ILE A 55 0.59 9.32 2.38
N PRO A 56 1.19 9.30 1.17
CA PRO A 56 0.59 8.66 0.00
C PRO A 56 0.33 7.18 0.25
N SER A 57 -0.93 6.77 0.12
CA SER A 57 -1.42 5.42 0.40
C SER A 57 -2.22 4.88 -0.78
N TYR A 58 -1.98 3.61 -1.09
CA TYR A 58 -2.52 2.92 -2.27
C TYR A 58 -3.32 1.71 -1.81
N HIS A 59 -4.61 1.69 -2.14
CA HIS A 59 -5.55 0.68 -1.67
C HIS A 59 -6.08 -0.15 -2.82
N LEU A 60 -5.99 -1.47 -2.68
CA LEU A 60 -6.62 -2.43 -3.58
C LEU A 60 -7.49 -3.37 -2.74
N ASN A 61 -8.81 -3.17 -2.80
CA ASN A 61 -9.77 -3.81 -1.89
C ASN A 61 -9.43 -3.50 -0.42
N GLU A 62 -9.27 -4.53 0.42
CA GLU A 62 -8.91 -4.40 1.83
C GLU A 62 -7.39 -4.31 2.06
N ASN A 63 -6.59 -4.52 1.02
CA ASN A 63 -5.13 -4.42 1.10
C ASN A 63 -4.67 -3.00 0.80
N TRP A 64 -3.57 -2.61 1.42
CA TRP A 64 -2.99 -1.31 1.20
C TRP A 64 -1.48 -1.32 1.37
N ILE A 65 -0.84 -0.32 0.78
CA ILE A 65 0.54 0.06 1.05
C ILE A 65 0.63 1.58 1.18
N ALA A 66 1.64 2.09 1.88
CA ALA A 66 1.91 3.52 1.93
C ALA A 66 3.39 3.81 1.66
N ILE A 67 3.68 4.89 0.94
CA ILE A 67 5.05 5.32 0.61
C ILE A 67 5.37 6.56 1.44
N GLY A 68 6.23 6.39 2.45
CA GLY A 68 6.68 7.47 3.32
C GLY A 68 8.20 7.51 3.43
N PHE A 69 8.69 8.16 4.47
CA PHE A 69 10.12 8.22 4.76
C PHE A 69 10.37 8.24 6.26
N GLN A 70 11.55 7.77 6.65
CA GLN A 70 12.04 7.87 8.02
C GLN A 70 13.52 8.26 8.00
N LYS A 71 13.81 9.51 8.40
CA LYS A 71 15.17 10.12 8.33
C LYS A 71 15.71 10.12 6.88
N ASN A 72 16.76 9.36 6.62
CA ASN A 72 17.46 9.24 5.34
C ASN A 72 17.06 7.97 4.56
N ASN A 73 15.85 7.47 4.81
CA ASN A 73 15.35 6.25 4.21
C ASN A 73 13.99 6.48 3.56
N LEU A 74 13.79 5.84 2.40
CA LEU A 74 12.46 5.56 1.87
C LEU A 74 11.82 4.45 2.69
N SER A 75 10.59 4.65 3.14
CA SER A 75 9.85 3.68 3.96
C SER A 75 8.58 3.25 3.24
N ILE A 76 8.41 1.95 3.03
CA ILE A 76 7.18 1.37 2.47
C ILE A 76 6.46 0.65 3.60
N TYR A 77 5.26 1.14 3.95
CA TYR A 77 4.40 0.55 4.95
C TYR A 77 3.50 -0.47 4.29
N LEU A 78 3.43 -1.68 4.83
CA LEU A 78 2.64 -2.78 4.28
C LEU A 78 1.42 -3.04 5.17
N CYS A 79 0.31 -3.39 4.53
CA CYS A 79 -0.84 -3.94 5.24
C CYS A 79 -0.44 -5.20 6.02
N GLN A 80 -0.85 -5.27 7.28
CA GLN A 80 -0.68 -6.45 8.13
C GLN A 80 -1.69 -7.53 7.74
N SER A 81 -1.53 -8.11 6.55
CA SER A 81 -2.35 -9.21 6.05
C SER A 81 -1.63 -10.55 6.20
N GLY A 82 -2.33 -11.65 5.91
CA GLY A 82 -1.74 -13.00 5.91
C GLY A 82 -0.52 -13.14 4.98
N SER A 83 -0.42 -12.30 3.93
CA SER A 83 0.73 -12.28 3.02
C SER A 83 2.01 -11.74 3.65
N LEU A 84 1.93 -10.97 4.75
CA LEU A 84 3.11 -10.43 5.41
C LEU A 84 4.04 -11.54 5.90
N LYS A 85 3.47 -12.64 6.41
CA LYS A 85 4.24 -13.82 6.85
C LYS A 85 4.99 -14.46 5.67
N THR A 86 4.35 -14.58 4.51
CA THR A 86 5.00 -15.09 3.29
C THR A 86 6.14 -14.21 2.84
N ILE A 87 5.98 -12.89 2.91
CA ILE A 87 7.04 -11.95 2.52
C ILE A 87 8.21 -12.01 3.49
N ARG A 88 7.96 -12.04 4.81
CA ARG A 88 9.02 -12.21 5.82
C ARG A 88 9.80 -13.50 5.63
N ASN A 89 9.13 -14.59 5.26
CA ASN A 89 9.81 -15.85 4.97
C ASN A 89 10.65 -15.78 3.69
N LYS A 90 10.16 -15.07 2.66
CA LYS A 90 10.84 -14.96 1.36
C LYS A 90 11.99 -13.95 1.37
N PHE A 91 11.83 -12.86 2.12
CA PHE A 91 12.75 -11.73 2.20
C PHE A 91 12.95 -11.28 3.67
N PRO A 92 13.62 -12.10 4.50
CA PRO A 92 13.68 -11.89 5.95
C PRO A 92 14.37 -10.59 6.38
N SER A 93 15.31 -10.08 5.58
CA SER A 93 16.01 -8.82 5.85
C SER A 93 15.26 -7.58 5.33
N LEU A 94 14.20 -7.75 4.54
CA LEU A 94 13.55 -6.67 3.83
C LEU A 94 12.45 -5.99 4.65
N VAL A 95 11.73 -6.76 5.48
CA VAL A 95 10.55 -6.32 6.23
C VAL A 95 10.84 -6.33 7.73
N ASP A 96 10.67 -5.20 8.38
CA ASP A 96 10.81 -5.08 9.83
C ASP A 96 9.62 -5.67 10.61
N ASP A 97 9.77 -5.74 11.93
CA ASP A 97 8.74 -6.24 12.85
C ASP A 97 7.44 -5.42 12.79
N LYS A 98 7.51 -4.18 12.32
CA LYS A 98 6.37 -3.25 12.18
C LYS A 98 5.72 -3.30 10.80
N ALA A 99 6.05 -4.31 9.98
CA ALA A 99 5.52 -4.49 8.62
C ALA A 99 5.93 -3.37 7.66
N ARG A 100 7.18 -2.89 7.77
CA ARG A 100 7.71 -1.82 6.91
C ARG A 100 9.01 -2.27 6.26
N MET A 101 9.24 -1.79 5.04
CA MET A 101 10.52 -1.94 4.35
C MET A 101 11.20 -0.58 4.33
N ASN A 102 12.45 -0.51 4.78
CA ASN A 102 13.21 0.74 4.86
C ASN A 102 14.45 0.65 3.98
N PHE A 103 14.67 1.66 3.14
CA PHE A 103 15.76 1.68 2.17
C PHE A 103 16.57 2.96 2.32
N ALA A 104 17.85 2.84 2.66
CA ALA A 104 18.71 3.99 2.77
C ALA A 104 18.92 4.65 1.41
N ASP A 105 18.93 5.98 1.39
CA ASP A 105 19.13 6.76 0.16
C ASP A 105 20.46 6.43 -0.53
N LYS A 106 21.48 6.05 0.26
CA LYS A 106 22.84 5.74 -0.21
C LYS A 106 23.02 4.29 -0.70
N GLU A 107 22.07 3.42 -0.43
CA GLU A 107 22.16 2.01 -0.80
C GLU A 107 21.43 1.73 -2.12
N PRO A 108 21.81 0.70 -2.88
CA PRO A 108 21.05 0.25 -4.03
C PRO A 108 19.61 -0.09 -3.64
N PHE A 109 18.65 0.34 -4.47
CA PHE A 109 17.24 0.04 -4.23
C PHE A 109 16.88 -1.35 -4.81
N PRO A 110 16.44 -2.32 -3.99
CA PRO A 110 16.17 -3.69 -4.44
C PRO A 110 14.80 -3.79 -5.13
N TRP A 111 14.73 -3.26 -6.35
CA TRP A 111 13.47 -3.13 -7.11
C TRP A 111 12.71 -4.45 -7.22
N ARG A 112 13.37 -5.55 -7.57
CA ARG A 112 12.70 -6.85 -7.82
C ARG A 112 12.01 -7.39 -6.57
N GLU A 113 12.67 -7.29 -5.42
CA GLU A 113 12.19 -7.77 -4.13
C GLU A 113 11.04 -6.89 -3.63
N VAL A 114 11.16 -5.56 -3.78
CA VAL A 114 10.12 -4.59 -3.44
C VAL A 114 8.86 -4.84 -4.27
N GLU A 115 8.99 -4.91 -5.59
CA GLU A 115 7.88 -5.17 -6.50
C GLU A 115 7.20 -6.51 -6.21
N SER A 116 7.99 -7.57 -6.00
CA SER A 116 7.46 -8.88 -5.64
C SER A 116 6.68 -8.84 -4.33
N SER A 117 7.16 -8.09 -3.34
CA SER A 117 6.51 -7.93 -2.03
C SER A 117 5.20 -7.15 -2.14
N ILE A 118 5.19 -6.03 -2.89
CA ILE A 118 3.98 -5.23 -3.11
C ILE A 118 2.92 -6.05 -3.86
N ARG A 119 3.31 -6.81 -4.91
CA ARG A 119 2.38 -7.71 -5.62
C ARG A 119 1.76 -8.74 -4.67
N LEU A 120 2.55 -9.33 -3.77
CA LEU A 120 2.06 -10.31 -2.81
C LEU A 120 1.09 -9.72 -1.77
N ILE A 121 1.32 -8.48 -1.32
CA ILE A 121 0.39 -7.78 -0.41
C ILE A 121 -0.90 -7.42 -1.13
N LEU A 122 -0.82 -6.67 -2.22
CA LEU A 122 -2.00 -6.07 -2.86
C LEU A 122 -2.93 -7.13 -3.48
N LYS A 123 -2.37 -8.21 -4.05
CA LYS A 123 -3.17 -9.31 -4.63
C LYS A 123 -3.60 -10.36 -3.61
N SER A 124 -3.25 -10.21 -2.34
CA SER A 124 -3.63 -11.19 -1.33
C SER A 124 -5.14 -11.22 -1.17
N LYS A 125 -5.75 -12.40 -1.28
CA LYS A 125 -7.16 -12.53 -0.90
C LYS A 125 -7.20 -12.43 0.61
N THR A 126 -7.84 -11.40 1.15
CA THR A 126 -8.21 -11.42 2.55
C THR A 126 -9.21 -12.57 2.73
N LYS A 127 -8.99 -13.42 3.73
CA LYS A 127 -10.07 -14.28 4.20
C LYS A 127 -11.10 -13.32 4.78
N SER A 128 -12.22 -13.15 4.10
CA SER A 128 -13.42 -12.56 4.68
C SER A 128 -13.76 -13.37 5.93
N ASP A 129 -13.36 -12.89 7.11
CA ASP A 129 -13.91 -13.38 8.36
C ASP A 129 -15.33 -12.82 8.45
N GLY A 130 -16.25 -13.53 7.78
CA GLY A 130 -17.67 -13.29 7.84
C GLY A 130 -18.19 -13.55 9.25
N LYS A 131 -18.00 -12.61 10.17
CA LYS A 131 -18.68 -12.62 11.47
C LYS A 131 -19.93 -11.72 11.40
N LYS A 132 -20.95 -12.19 10.67
CA LYS A 132 -22.33 -11.69 10.80
C LYS A 132 -23.01 -12.35 12.01
N LYS A 133 -23.20 -11.53 13.05
CA LYS A 133 -24.20 -11.51 14.14
C LYS A 133 -24.92 -12.82 14.55
N SER A 134 -24.93 -13.06 15.86
CA SER A 134 -26.19 -13.29 16.59
C SER A 134 -26.13 -12.67 17.99
N SER A 135 -26.78 -11.51 18.12
CA SER A 135 -27.27 -10.98 19.39
C SER A 135 -28.20 -12.02 20.00
N LYS A 136 -27.85 -12.55 21.18
CA LYS A 136 -28.80 -13.31 22.01
C LYS A 136 -29.22 -12.37 23.14
N ARG A 137 -30.30 -11.61 22.89
CA ARG A 137 -31.17 -11.13 23.98
C ARG A 137 -31.63 -12.36 24.74
N ASN A 138 -31.29 -12.47 26.02
CA ASN A 138 -32.09 -13.24 26.95
C ASN A 138 -32.91 -12.26 27.78
N VAL A 139 -34.17 -12.14 27.38
CA VAL A 139 -35.28 -11.69 28.23
C VAL A 139 -35.91 -12.95 28.81
N ARG A 140 -36.01 -13.01 30.14
CA ARG A 140 -37.02 -13.67 31.00
C ARG A 140 -36.46 -13.63 32.44
N SER A 141 -37.00 -12.93 33.44
CA SER A 141 -38.35 -12.91 34.03
C SER A 141 -38.88 -14.30 34.35
N SER A 142 -38.63 -14.78 35.57
CA SER A 142 -39.62 -14.91 36.66
C SER A 142 -38.90 -15.25 37.97
#